data_AF-A0A4V0ZHB2-F1
#
_entry.id   AF-A0A4V0ZHB2-F1
#
_cell.length_a   1.000
_cell.length_b   1.000
_cell.length_c   1.000
_cell.angle_alpha   90.00
_cell.angle_beta   90.00
_cell.angle_gamma   90.00
#
_symmetry.space_group_name_H-M   'P 1'
#
loop_
_entity.id
_entity.type
_entity.pdbx_description
1 polymer ?
#
loop_
_entity_poly.entity_id
_entity_poly.type
_entity_poly.pdbx_seq_one_letter_code
_entity_poly.pdbx_strand_id
1 'polypeptide(L)'
;MKTRGFTLIELLVVIVILGLLLTLGSKGLRAARINARKAKAHVEMKAIETGIMAYFNKYGKLPAPDSCQGLEDYTDSATIITVITGKDEVLNPAKIVFLEPQGEPVGVFLDPWGVPYQVVLDTDYDGTVDIMGATAGRKTAAVSTGLYDATGNTNDVIFSWH
;
A
#
# COMPACT_ATOMS: atom_id res chain seq x y z
N MET A 1 -37.33 52.78 -8.61
CA MET A 1 -36.34 51.71 -8.86
C MET A 1 -37.11 50.50 -9.39
N LYS A 2 -36.81 50.02 -10.61
CA LYS A 2 -37.59 48.95 -11.26
C LYS A 2 -36.94 47.60 -10.94
N THR A 3 -37.52 46.86 -10.00
CA THR A 3 -37.14 45.48 -9.70
C THR A 3 -37.68 44.58 -10.83
N ARG A 4 -36.78 43.91 -11.55
CA ARG A 4 -37.14 42.85 -12.49
C ARG A 4 -37.24 41.54 -11.70
N GLY A 5 -38.42 40.93 -11.71
CA GLY A 5 -38.65 39.61 -11.10
C GLY A 5 -38.27 38.50 -12.08
N PHE A 6 -37.73 37.40 -11.55
CA PHE A 6 -37.45 36.19 -12.30
C PHE A 6 -38.76 35.57 -12.83
N THR A 7 -38.72 35.06 -14.06
CA THR A 7 -39.84 34.32 -14.63
C THR A 7 -39.85 32.87 -14.15
N LEU A 8 -41.04 32.28 -14.02
CA LEU A 8 -41.19 30.87 -13.64
C LEU A 8 -40.47 29.93 -14.62
N ILE A 9 -40.41 30.32 -15.90
CA ILE A 9 -39.75 29.52 -16.94
C ILE A 9 -38.22 29.56 -16.80
N GLU A 10 -37.63 30.68 -16.40
CA GLU A 10 -36.19 30.75 -16.10
C GLU A 10 -35.82 29.84 -14.93
N LEU A 11 -36.62 29.82 -13.87
CA LEU A 11 -36.37 28.92 -12.74
C LEU A 11 -36.55 27.44 -13.14
N LEU A 12 -37.53 27.14 -14.00
CA LEU A 12 -37.80 25.78 -14.48
C LEU A 12 -36.65 25.24 -15.34
N VAL A 13 -36.12 26.05 -16.26
CA VAL A 13 -34.98 25.64 -17.09
C VAL A 13 -33.74 25.38 -16.23
N VAL A 14 -33.50 26.18 -15.19
CA VAL A 14 -32.36 26.01 -14.29
C VAL A 14 -32.42 24.67 -13.54
N ILE A 15 -33.57 24.30 -12.97
CA ILE A 15 -33.70 23.03 -12.24
C ILE A 15 -33.61 21.81 -13.18
N VAL A 16 -34.07 21.95 -14.43
CA VAL A 16 -33.93 20.91 -15.46
C VAL A 16 -32.46 20.70 -15.84
N ILE A 17 -31.71 21.78 -16.05
CA ILE A 17 -30.27 21.71 -16.35
C ILE A 17 -29.50 21.16 -15.13
N LEU A 18 -29.82 21.60 -13.90
CA LEU A 18 -29.19 21.07 -12.68
C LEU A 18 -29.46 19.56 -12.50
N GLY A 19 -30.68 19.10 -12.76
CA GLY A 19 -31.03 17.68 -12.72
C GLY A 19 -30.21 16.85 -13.71
N LEU A 20 -30.02 17.33 -14.94
CA LEU A 20 -29.18 16.67 -15.94
C LEU A 20 -27.70 16.61 -15.51
N LEU A 21 -27.14 17.72 -15.04
CA LEU A 21 -25.73 17.78 -14.60
C LEU A 21 -25.42 16.84 -13.43
N LEU A 22 -26.35 16.69 -12.48
CA LEU A 22 -26.17 15.80 -11.33
C LEU A 22 -26.09 14.32 -11.74
N THR A 23 -26.81 13.89 -12.78
CA THR A 23 -26.77 12.49 -13.23
C THR A 23 -25.46 12.09 -13.91
N LEU A 24 -24.78 13.04 -14.56
CA LEU A 24 -23.56 12.78 -15.32
C LEU A 24 -22.29 12.77 -14.45
N GLY A 25 -22.30 13.40 -13.28
CA GLY A 25 -21.09 13.63 -12.47
C GLY A 25 -20.53 12.43 -11.70
N SER A 26 -21.26 11.33 -11.53
CA SER A 26 -20.96 10.33 -10.50
C SER A 26 -19.99 9.20 -10.91
N LYS A 27 -19.86 8.88 -12.21
CA LYS A 27 -19.13 7.67 -12.66
C LYS A 27 -17.61 7.76 -12.56
N GLY A 28 -17.01 8.94 -12.73
CA GLY A 28 -15.55 9.12 -12.68
C GLY A 28 -14.94 9.05 -11.26
N LEU A 29 -15.72 9.40 -10.22
CA LEU A 29 -15.22 9.55 -8.86
C LEU A 29 -14.77 8.22 -8.23
N ARG A 30 -15.46 7.12 -8.55
CA ARG A 30 -15.12 5.79 -8.00
C ARG A 30 -13.79 5.28 -8.55
N ALA A 31 -13.59 5.35 -9.86
CA ALA A 31 -12.36 4.94 -10.51
C ALA A 31 -11.17 5.79 -10.04
N ALA A 32 -11.34 7.12 -9.94
CA ALA A 32 -10.31 8.01 -9.42
C ALA A 32 -9.89 7.67 -7.97
N ARG A 33 -10.85 7.32 -7.10
CA ARG A 33 -10.56 6.92 -5.72
C ARG A 33 -9.81 5.59 -5.63
N ILE A 34 -10.16 4.62 -6.47
CA ILE A 34 -9.43 3.34 -6.53
C ILE A 34 -8.00 3.57 -7.01
N ASN A 35 -7.82 4.34 -8.09
CA ASN A 35 -6.49 4.66 -8.61
C ASN A 35 -5.62 5.41 -7.59
N ALA A 36 -6.21 6.34 -6.83
CA ALA A 36 -5.51 7.03 -5.76
C ALA A 36 -5.06 6.07 -4.65
N ARG A 37 -5.88 5.07 -4.29
CA ARG A 37 -5.49 4.02 -3.34
C ARG A 37 -4.38 3.12 -3.88
N LYS A 38 -4.46 2.69 -5.14
CA LYS A 38 -3.38 1.93 -5.80
C LYS A 38 -2.07 2.71 -5.79
N ALA A 39 -2.10 3.99 -6.18
CA ALA A 39 -0.93 4.86 -6.14
C ALA A 39 -0.35 4.99 -4.72
N LYS A 40 -1.22 5.17 -3.70
CA LYS A 40 -0.79 5.17 -2.30
C LYS A 40 -0.11 3.86 -1.92
N ALA A 41 -0.68 2.72 -2.29
CA ALA A 41 -0.13 1.42 -1.97
C ALA A 41 1.27 1.21 -2.58
N HIS A 42 1.50 1.63 -3.84
CA HIS A 42 2.83 1.57 -4.45
C HIS A 42 3.87 2.42 -3.73
N VAL A 43 3.50 3.62 -3.27
CA VAL A 43 4.39 4.49 -2.50
C VAL A 43 4.76 3.84 -1.17
N GLU A 44 3.77 3.29 -0.48
CA GLU A 44 3.95 2.58 0.80
C GLU A 44 4.82 1.32 0.67
N MET A 45 4.60 0.50 -0.36
CA MET A 45 5.46 -0.67 -0.62
C MET A 45 6.90 -0.28 -0.91
N LYS A 46 7.13 0.78 -1.71
CA LYS A 46 8.48 1.28 -1.98
C LYS A 46 9.16 1.81 -0.71
N ALA A 47 8.40 2.42 0.20
CA ALA A 47 8.91 2.85 1.49
C ALA A 47 9.36 1.65 2.35
N ILE A 48 8.58 0.56 2.35
CA ILE A 48 8.97 -0.70 3.02
C ILE A 48 10.29 -1.24 2.44
N GLU A 49 10.39 -1.38 1.12
CA GLU A 49 11.62 -1.86 0.47
C GLU A 49 12.82 -0.96 0.79
N THR A 50 12.63 0.35 0.76
CA THR A 50 13.69 1.32 1.08
C THR A 50 14.13 1.20 2.55
N GLY A 51 13.18 1.01 3.47
CA GLY A 51 13.47 0.79 4.89
C GLY A 51 14.24 -0.51 5.14
N ILE A 52 13.88 -1.59 4.45
CA ILE A 52 14.60 -2.87 4.49
C ILE A 52 16.03 -2.71 3.98
N MET A 53 16.22 -2.00 2.86
CA MET A 53 17.56 -1.73 2.31
C MET A 53 18.39 -0.84 3.24
N ALA A 54 17.77 0.14 3.89
CA ALA A 54 18.44 0.97 4.89
C ALA A 54 18.88 0.14 6.12
N TYR A 55 18.05 -0.79 6.58
CA TYR A 55 18.41 -1.76 7.62
C TYR A 55 19.59 -2.63 7.17
N PHE A 56 19.53 -3.18 5.95
CA PHE A 56 20.62 -3.98 5.37
C PHE A 56 21.93 -3.20 5.31
N ASN A 57 21.89 -1.94 4.89
CA ASN A 57 23.08 -1.07 4.85
C ASN A 57 23.64 -0.78 6.26
N LYS A 58 22.79 -0.77 7.29
CA LYS A 58 23.20 -0.52 8.67
C LYS A 58 23.81 -1.76 9.34
N TYR A 59 23.18 -2.92 9.16
CA TYR A 59 23.50 -4.15 9.90
C TYR A 59 24.18 -5.23 9.05
N GLY A 60 24.27 -5.04 7.74
CA GLY A 60 24.91 -5.97 6.79
C GLY A 60 24.13 -7.26 6.53
N LYS A 61 22.90 -7.36 7.04
CA LYS A 61 22.01 -8.53 6.93
C LYS A 61 20.57 -8.09 6.74
N LEU A 62 19.74 -8.94 6.15
CA LEU A 62 18.32 -8.65 5.98
C LEU A 62 17.58 -8.75 7.32
N PRO A 63 16.44 -8.04 7.51
CA PRO A 63 15.69 -8.02 8.77
C PRO A 63 14.90 -9.32 9.02
N ALA A 64 15.64 -10.41 9.20
CA ALA A 64 15.18 -11.74 9.56
C ALA A 64 16.02 -12.29 10.72
N PRO A 65 15.50 -13.26 11.50
CA PRO A 65 16.27 -13.95 12.53
C PRO A 65 17.60 -14.48 12.00
N ASP A 66 18.64 -14.46 12.85
CA ASP A 66 19.98 -14.91 12.44
C ASP A 66 20.01 -16.38 11.98
N SER A 67 19.11 -17.21 12.51
CA SER A 67 18.95 -18.61 12.10
C SER A 67 18.40 -18.78 10.68
N CYS A 68 17.82 -17.73 10.09
CA CYS A 68 17.23 -17.76 8.76
C CYS A 68 18.17 -17.20 7.69
N GLN A 69 19.29 -16.57 8.07
CA GLN A 69 20.24 -16.01 7.12
C GLN A 69 20.97 -17.14 6.37
N GLY A 70 21.00 -17.07 5.05
CA GLY A 70 21.57 -18.10 4.17
C GLY A 70 20.67 -19.32 3.96
N LEU A 71 19.40 -19.26 4.37
CA LEU A 71 18.36 -20.27 4.12
C LEU A 71 17.30 -19.70 3.18
N GLU A 72 16.26 -20.48 2.89
CA GLU A 72 15.10 -20.10 2.08
C GLU A 72 14.52 -18.71 2.43
N ASP A 73 13.87 -18.10 1.44
CA ASP A 73 13.15 -16.84 1.54
C ASP A 73 12.34 -16.68 2.83
N TYR A 74 12.58 -15.56 3.53
CA TYR A 74 11.88 -15.26 4.77
C TYR A 74 10.61 -14.44 4.50
N THR A 75 9.45 -14.99 4.89
CA THR A 75 8.12 -14.48 4.53
C THR A 75 7.29 -13.96 5.71
N ASP A 76 7.84 -13.98 6.93
CA ASP A 76 7.12 -13.47 8.11
C ASP A 76 7.13 -11.94 8.15
N SER A 77 6.11 -11.38 7.51
CA SER A 77 5.92 -9.94 7.36
C SER A 77 5.79 -9.22 8.70
N ALA A 78 5.24 -9.85 9.75
CA ALA A 78 5.08 -9.19 11.05
C ALA A 78 6.45 -8.94 11.70
N THR A 79 7.32 -9.95 11.69
CA THR A 79 8.69 -9.80 12.19
C THR A 79 9.44 -8.75 11.37
N ILE A 80 9.40 -8.82 10.04
CA ILE A 80 10.07 -7.84 9.17
C ILE A 80 9.63 -6.41 9.49
N ILE A 81 8.33 -6.16 9.59
CA ILE A 81 7.77 -4.83 9.88
C ILE A 81 8.16 -4.34 11.28
N THR A 82 8.13 -5.20 12.30
CA THR A 82 8.52 -4.81 13.67
C THR A 82 10.00 -4.43 13.78
N VAL A 83 10.87 -5.10 13.02
CA VAL A 83 12.31 -4.78 12.93
C VAL A 83 12.54 -3.42 12.29
N ILE A 84 11.95 -3.16 11.12
CA ILE A 84 12.16 -1.89 10.40
C ILE A 84 11.44 -0.70 11.04
N THR A 85 10.43 -0.93 11.88
CA THR A 85 9.77 0.12 12.67
C THR A 85 10.48 0.42 13.99
N GLY A 86 11.60 -0.25 14.29
CA GLY A 86 12.39 -0.01 15.50
C GLY A 86 11.78 -0.55 16.78
N LYS A 87 10.76 -1.41 16.69
CA LYS A 87 10.09 -2.03 17.83
C LYS A 87 10.79 -3.30 18.32
N ASP A 88 11.53 -3.98 17.44
CA ASP A 88 12.31 -5.16 17.79
C ASP A 88 13.67 -4.76 18.38
N GLU A 89 13.96 -5.19 19.60
CA GLU A 89 15.21 -4.87 20.29
C GLU A 89 16.35 -5.89 20.04
N VAL A 90 16.03 -7.04 19.47
CA VAL A 90 16.98 -8.14 19.24
C VAL A 90 17.69 -7.95 17.90
N LEU A 91 16.92 -7.76 16.84
CA LEU A 91 17.38 -7.55 15.47
C LEU A 91 17.69 -6.08 15.21
N ASN A 92 16.99 -5.14 15.86
CA ASN A 92 17.28 -3.71 15.77
C ASN A 92 17.64 -3.10 17.15
N PRO A 93 18.78 -3.48 17.75
CA PRO A 93 19.17 -3.04 19.09
C PRO A 93 19.37 -1.52 19.20
N ALA A 94 19.67 -0.83 18.10
CA ALA A 94 19.78 0.62 18.07
C ALA A 94 18.42 1.33 18.00
N LYS A 95 17.31 0.59 17.89
CA LYS A 95 15.92 1.11 17.82
C LYS A 95 15.75 2.18 16.73
N ILE A 96 16.46 2.01 15.60
CA ILE A 96 16.40 2.95 14.49
C ILE A 96 15.09 2.72 13.74
N VAL A 97 14.31 3.78 13.55
CA VAL A 97 13.10 3.72 12.73
C VAL A 97 13.51 3.86 11.26
N PHE A 98 13.41 2.77 10.50
CA PHE A 98 13.66 2.74 9.05
C PHE A 98 12.38 2.95 8.24
N LEU A 99 11.23 2.64 8.83
CA LEU A 99 9.90 2.87 8.26
C LEU A 99 9.00 3.51 9.31
N GLU A 100 8.42 4.65 8.97
CA GLU A 100 7.39 5.29 9.79
C GLU A 100 6.01 4.75 9.37
N PRO A 101 5.24 4.14 10.29
CA PRO A 101 3.89 3.68 9.99
C PRO A 101 2.99 4.87 9.65
N GLN A 102 2.44 4.89 8.43
CA GLN A 102 1.49 5.91 7.99
C GLN A 102 0.08 5.52 8.48
N GLY A 103 -0.20 5.65 9.78
CA GLY A 103 -1.52 5.33 10.35
C GLY A 103 -1.48 4.79 11.78
N GLU A 104 -2.52 4.04 12.16
CA GLU A 104 -2.75 3.56 13.53
C GLU A 104 -1.59 2.67 14.05
N PRO A 105 -1.24 2.76 15.33
CA PRO A 105 0.04 2.30 15.89
C PRO A 105 0.16 0.78 16.10
N VAL A 106 -0.72 -0.03 15.52
CA VAL A 106 -0.88 -1.44 15.88
C VAL A 106 -0.08 -2.35 14.98
N GLY A 107 1.23 -2.49 15.26
CA GLY A 107 2.09 -3.66 14.97
C GLY A 107 2.15 -4.25 13.55
N VAL A 108 1.37 -3.74 12.60
CA VAL A 108 1.09 -4.29 11.30
C VAL A 108 0.90 -3.10 10.37
N PHE A 109 1.67 -3.07 9.30
CA PHE A 109 1.57 -2.02 8.29
C PHE A 109 0.43 -2.42 7.34
N LEU A 110 -0.69 -1.71 7.42
CA LEU A 110 -1.90 -1.98 6.64
C LEU A 110 -1.87 -1.19 5.34
N ASP A 111 -2.34 -1.83 4.28
CA ASP A 111 -2.54 -1.21 2.98
C ASP A 111 -3.77 -0.27 2.97
N PRO A 112 -3.99 0.50 1.89
CA PRO A 112 -5.14 1.41 1.77
C PRO A 112 -6.53 0.75 1.82
N TRP A 113 -6.58 -0.58 1.87
CA TRP A 113 -7.79 -1.39 1.99
C TRP A 113 -7.95 -2.03 3.37
N GLY A 114 -6.98 -1.85 4.27
CA GLY A 114 -7.01 -2.34 5.64
C GLY A 114 -6.45 -3.75 5.81
N VAL A 115 -5.77 -4.28 4.78
CA VAL A 115 -5.14 -5.61 4.82
C VAL A 115 -3.62 -5.45 5.05
N PRO A 116 -2.96 -6.31 5.83
CA PRO A 116 -1.52 -6.25 6.01
C PRO A 116 -0.75 -6.42 4.69
N TYR A 117 0.32 -5.66 4.50
CA TYR A 117 1.26 -5.94 3.42
C TYR A 117 1.96 -7.28 3.63
N GLN A 118 2.14 -8.02 2.54
CA GLN A 118 3.00 -9.20 2.51
C GLN A 118 4.39 -8.79 2.07
N VAL A 119 5.41 -9.26 2.78
CA VAL A 119 6.82 -8.92 2.53
C VAL A 119 7.63 -10.21 2.55
N VAL A 120 8.53 -10.33 1.58
CA VAL A 120 9.52 -11.41 1.48
C VAL A 120 10.93 -10.84 1.39
N LEU A 121 11.89 -11.58 1.94
CA LEU A 121 13.31 -11.27 1.94
C LEU A 121 14.09 -12.42 1.30
N ASP A 122 15.02 -12.08 0.41
CA ASP A 122 16.02 -12.95 -0.24
C ASP A 122 17.10 -13.35 0.78
N THR A 123 16.75 -14.22 1.72
CA THR A 123 17.65 -14.60 2.82
C THR A 123 18.72 -15.60 2.40
N ASP A 124 18.56 -16.34 1.31
CA ASP A 124 19.58 -17.22 0.73
C ASP A 124 20.54 -16.44 -0.19
N TYR A 125 20.22 -15.19 -0.51
CA TYR A 125 21.01 -14.30 -1.35
C TYR A 125 21.19 -14.84 -2.78
N ASP A 126 20.23 -15.62 -3.27
CA ASP A 126 20.23 -16.13 -4.65
C ASP A 126 19.88 -15.02 -5.68
N GLY A 127 19.41 -13.87 -5.19
CA GLY A 127 19.11 -12.69 -5.99
C GLY A 127 17.69 -12.68 -6.53
N THR A 128 16.86 -13.62 -6.12
CA THR A 128 15.44 -13.72 -6.43
C THR A 128 14.60 -13.81 -5.17
N VAL A 129 13.32 -13.46 -5.29
CA VAL A 129 12.32 -13.67 -4.25
C VAL A 129 11.04 -14.19 -4.87
N ASP A 130 10.42 -15.14 -4.20
CA ASP A 130 9.14 -15.72 -4.59
C ASP A 130 8.01 -15.26 -3.64
N ILE A 131 6.99 -14.62 -4.21
CA ILE A 131 5.84 -14.16 -3.43
C ILE A 131 4.55 -14.27 -4.26
N MET A 132 3.55 -14.92 -3.68
CA MET A 132 2.24 -15.13 -4.31
C MET A 132 2.29 -15.74 -5.72
N GLY A 133 3.27 -16.62 -5.99
CA GLY A 133 3.45 -17.26 -7.29
C GLY A 133 4.12 -16.38 -8.36
N ALA A 134 4.65 -15.23 -7.97
CA ALA A 134 5.48 -14.37 -8.82
C ALA A 134 6.92 -14.34 -8.31
N THR A 135 7.88 -14.53 -9.22
CA THR A 135 9.32 -14.42 -8.95
C THR A 135 9.82 -13.05 -9.37
N ALA A 136 10.59 -12.38 -8.50
CA ALA A 136 11.23 -11.10 -8.80
C ALA A 136 12.74 -11.16 -8.53
N GLY A 137 13.56 -10.71 -9.47
CA GLY A 137 15.02 -10.62 -9.31
C GLY A 137 15.45 -9.44 -8.43
N ARG A 138 15.16 -9.52 -7.13
CA ARG A 138 15.34 -8.43 -6.14
C ARG A 138 15.63 -9.05 -4.77
N LYS A 139 16.27 -8.29 -3.87
CA LYS A 139 16.56 -8.76 -2.49
C LYS A 139 15.36 -8.75 -1.53
N THR A 140 14.29 -8.06 -1.92
CA THR A 140 13.06 -7.96 -1.14
C THR A 140 11.92 -7.56 -2.07
N ALA A 141 10.73 -8.00 -1.69
CA ALA A 141 9.49 -7.68 -2.37
C ALA A 141 8.40 -7.40 -1.33
N ALA A 142 7.56 -6.40 -1.61
CA ALA A 142 6.36 -6.11 -0.84
C ALA A 142 5.13 -6.15 -1.76
N VAL A 143 4.03 -6.70 -1.26
CA VAL A 143 2.81 -6.95 -2.03
C VAL A 143 1.59 -6.52 -1.22
N SER A 144 0.65 -5.84 -1.88
CA SER A 144 -0.69 -5.57 -1.36
C SER A 144 -1.67 -6.48 -2.07
N THR A 145 -2.45 -7.23 -1.29
CA THR A 145 -3.52 -8.08 -1.84
C THR A 145 -4.80 -7.30 -2.11
N GLY A 146 -4.87 -6.02 -1.71
CA GLY A 146 -5.90 -5.06 -2.10
C GLY A 146 -7.35 -5.43 -1.73
N LEU A 147 -8.30 -4.87 -2.51
CA LEU A 147 -9.73 -5.19 -2.47
C LEU A 147 -9.92 -6.63 -3.00
N TYR A 148 -9.85 -7.62 -2.12
CA TYR A 148 -10.69 -8.81 -2.30
C TYR A 148 -12.14 -8.34 -2.12
N ASP A 149 -12.88 -8.11 -3.20
CA ASP A 149 -14.33 -8.02 -3.02
C ASP A 149 -14.85 -9.39 -2.55
N ALA A 150 -15.82 -9.42 -1.65
CA ALA A 150 -16.41 -10.66 -1.12
C ALA A 150 -17.13 -11.51 -2.21
N THR A 151 -17.10 -11.04 -3.46
CA THR A 151 -17.63 -11.68 -4.66
C THR A 151 -16.53 -12.23 -5.58
N GLY A 152 -15.24 -12.14 -5.22
CA GLY A 152 -14.10 -12.70 -5.94
C GLY A 152 -13.72 -12.03 -7.27
N ASN A 153 -14.15 -10.80 -7.56
CA ASN A 153 -14.03 -10.23 -8.92
C ASN A 153 -12.79 -9.36 -9.17
N THR A 154 -11.97 -9.07 -8.17
CA THR A 154 -10.76 -8.24 -8.34
C THR A 154 -9.55 -8.97 -7.79
N ASN A 155 -8.93 -9.83 -8.60
CA ASN A 155 -7.61 -10.42 -8.34
C ASN A 155 -6.48 -9.36 -8.49
N ASP A 156 -6.73 -8.12 -8.07
CA ASP A 156 -5.80 -7.00 -8.22
C ASP A 156 -4.75 -7.08 -7.10
N VAL A 157 -3.90 -8.11 -7.15
CA VAL A 157 -2.66 -8.15 -6.39
C VAL A 157 -1.73 -7.08 -6.96
N ILE A 158 -1.26 -6.19 -6.09
CA ILE A 158 -0.37 -5.11 -6.47
C ILE A 158 1.02 -5.44 -5.96
N PHE A 159 1.93 -5.65 -6.90
CA PHE A 159 3.33 -5.89 -6.61
C PHE A 159 4.10 -4.57 -6.57
N SER A 160 5.18 -4.50 -5.78
CA SER A 160 6.02 -3.32 -5.71
C SER A 160 6.85 -3.05 -6.97
N TRP A 161 7.02 -4.06 -7.85
CA TRP A 161 7.80 -3.98 -9.10
C TRP A 161 6.97 -3.95 -10.40
N HIS A 162 5.65 -3.92 -10.32
CA HIS A 162 4.76 -3.79 -11.48
C HIS A 162 4.01 -2.46 -11.50
#